data_AF-A0A7S7UWV2-F1
#
_entry.id   AF-A0A7S7UWV2-F1
#
_cell.length_a   1.000
_cell.length_b   1.000
_cell.length_c   1.000
_cell.angle_alpha   90.00
_cell.angle_beta   90.00
_cell.angle_gamma   90.00
#
_symmetry.space_group_name_H-M   'P 1'
#
loop_
_entity.id
_entity.type
_entity.pdbx_description
1 polymer ?
#
loop_
_entity_poly.entity_id
_entity_poly.type
_entity_poly.pdbx_seq_one_letter_code
_entity_poly.pdbx_strand_id
1 'polypeptide(L)'
;MATDKEDPVLARFRQMSRPMRLIYARPRTFISLAVGVLVCLLVPGSYRLVTRLLFGWDALIAVYLVLVYTMMLCNDHQHIRRAAAMQDDGRFVILLVTAVGAFASIAAIVSELGTPHRGAAELTIAITTIALSWAAVHTTFALHYAHDYYRHPPGGLQFPSGDKEDHADYWDFVYFSFVIGMTAQVSDVGITDKTIRRTATAHGIVSFIYNTALLALTVNIAASAISA
;
A
#
# COMPACT_ATOMS: atom_id res chain seq x y z
N MET A 1 -28.16 -14.70 -25.51
CA MET A 1 -28.22 -15.05 -24.07
C MET A 1 -27.09 -16.05 -23.81
N ALA A 2 -25.86 -15.55 -23.63
CA ALA A 2 -24.71 -16.41 -23.36
C ALA A 2 -24.78 -16.82 -21.88
N THR A 3 -24.86 -18.12 -21.63
CA THR A 3 -24.75 -18.70 -20.29
C THR A 3 -23.39 -18.32 -19.71
N ASP A 4 -23.39 -17.41 -18.72
CA ASP A 4 -22.24 -17.07 -17.91
C ASP A 4 -21.80 -18.35 -17.18
N LYS A 5 -20.85 -19.08 -17.77
CA LYS A 5 -20.23 -20.24 -17.12
C LYS A 5 -19.43 -19.66 -15.95
N GLU A 6 -19.94 -19.83 -14.73
CA GLU A 6 -19.23 -19.44 -13.51
C GLU A 6 -17.76 -19.87 -13.60
N ASP A 7 -16.86 -18.91 -13.44
CA ASP A 7 -15.42 -19.16 -13.51
C ASP A 7 -15.05 -20.27 -12.50
N PRO A 8 -14.45 -21.39 -12.95
CA PRO A 8 -14.16 -22.52 -12.08
C PRO A 8 -13.23 -22.16 -10.92
N VAL A 9 -12.42 -21.10 -11.06
CA VAL A 9 -11.58 -20.56 -9.98
C VAL A 9 -12.44 -19.87 -8.91
N LEU A 10 -13.44 -19.09 -9.32
CA LEU A 10 -14.38 -18.41 -8.40
C LEU A 10 -15.26 -19.43 -7.67
N ALA A 11 -15.71 -20.48 -8.38
CA ALA A 11 -16.48 -21.57 -7.79
C ALA A 11 -15.68 -22.32 -6.71
N ARG A 12 -14.40 -22.63 -6.98
CA ARG A 12 -13.51 -23.28 -6.02
C ARG A 12 -13.19 -22.39 -4.82
N PHE A 13 -13.02 -21.08 -5.03
CA PHE A 13 -12.79 -20.12 -3.96
C PHE A 13 -14.00 -20.00 -3.01
N ARG A 14 -15.23 -19.99 -3.56
CA ARG A 14 -16.46 -19.89 -2.77
C ARG A 14 -16.69 -21.09 -1.84
N GLN A 15 -16.13 -22.25 -2.19
CA GLN A 15 -16.23 -23.49 -1.41
C GLN A 15 -15.21 -23.61 -0.26
N MET A 16 -14.20 -22.72 -0.19
CA MET A 16 -13.19 -22.76 0.86
C MET A 16 -13.70 -22.15 2.19
N SER A 17 -13.21 -22.65 3.32
CA SER A 17 -13.51 -22.08 4.64
C SER A 17 -12.98 -20.64 4.76
N ARG A 18 -13.62 -19.80 5.57
CA ARG A 18 -13.26 -18.37 5.75
C ARG A 18 -11.75 -18.11 6.00
N PRO A 19 -11.04 -18.84 6.88
CA PRO A 19 -9.61 -18.61 7.09
C PRO A 19 -8.76 -19.08 5.89
N MET A 20 -9.16 -20.17 5.22
CA MET A 20 -8.47 -20.66 4.03
C MET A 20 -8.61 -19.67 2.87
N ARG A 21 -9.80 -19.08 2.69
CA ARG A 21 -10.02 -17.99 1.72
C ARG A 21 -9.11 -16.79 1.98
N LEU A 22 -8.91 -16.42 3.25
CA LEU A 22 -8.06 -15.30 3.63
C LEU A 22 -6.59 -15.54 3.22
N ILE A 23 -6.08 -16.77 3.44
CA ILE A 23 -4.72 -17.18 3.07
C ILE A 23 -4.57 -17.29 1.55
N TYR A 24 -5.52 -17.96 0.90
CA TYR A 24 -5.48 -18.22 -0.53
C TYR A 24 -5.68 -16.95 -1.38
N ALA A 25 -6.46 -15.98 -0.87
CA ALA A 25 -6.62 -14.68 -1.52
C ALA A 25 -5.41 -13.75 -1.35
N ARG A 26 -4.45 -14.08 -0.48
CA ARG A 26 -3.38 -13.17 -0.04
C ARG A 26 -2.00 -13.82 0.12
N PRO A 27 -1.52 -14.66 -0.82
CA PRO A 27 -0.23 -15.33 -0.69
C PRO A 27 0.92 -14.33 -0.53
N ARG A 28 0.84 -13.17 -1.20
CA ARG A 28 1.84 -12.10 -1.13
C ARG A 28 2.04 -11.56 0.28
N THR A 29 0.96 -11.34 1.04
CA THR A 29 1.03 -10.82 2.41
C THR A 29 1.69 -11.82 3.35
N PHE A 30 1.36 -13.12 3.23
CA PHE A 30 1.94 -14.15 4.08
C PHE A 30 3.43 -14.41 3.78
N ILE A 31 3.82 -14.42 2.49
CA ILE A 31 5.23 -14.52 2.09
C ILE A 31 6.02 -13.34 2.68
N SER A 32 5.50 -12.13 2.51
CA SER A 32 6.16 -10.91 3.00
C SER A 32 6.27 -10.89 4.53
N LEU A 33 5.20 -11.33 5.22
CA LEU A 33 5.19 -11.44 6.68
C LEU A 33 6.24 -12.43 7.17
N ALA A 34 6.35 -13.60 6.53
CA ALA A 34 7.35 -14.60 6.88
C ALA A 34 8.78 -14.05 6.71
N VAL A 35 9.05 -13.33 5.61
CA VAL A 35 10.35 -12.68 5.39
C VAL A 35 10.63 -11.61 6.44
N GLY A 36 9.66 -10.76 6.75
CA GLY A 36 9.83 -9.71 7.77
C GLY A 36 10.13 -10.26 9.17
N VAL A 37 9.41 -11.31 9.58
CA VAL A 37 9.67 -12.02 10.84
C VAL A 37 11.07 -12.63 10.83
N LEU A 38 11.46 -13.29 9.74
CA LEU A 38 12.78 -13.88 9.61
C LEU A 38 13.89 -12.82 9.74
N VAL A 39 13.75 -11.68 9.05
CA VAL A 39 14.71 -10.58 9.15
C VAL A 39 14.80 -10.05 10.58
N CYS A 40 13.66 -9.79 11.25
CA CYS A 40 13.65 -9.32 12.64
C CYS A 40 14.36 -10.29 13.61
N LEU A 41 14.24 -11.60 13.38
CA LEU A 41 14.89 -12.63 14.18
C LEU A 41 16.39 -12.75 13.90
N LEU A 42 16.82 -12.54 12.65
CA LEU A 42 18.22 -12.64 12.23
C LEU A 42 19.06 -11.39 12.58
N VAL A 43 18.44 -10.22 12.72
CA VAL A 43 19.17 -9.00 13.13
C VAL A 43 19.74 -9.19 14.56
N PRO A 44 21.05 -8.94 14.78
CA PRO A 44 21.71 -9.16 16.05
C PRO A 44 21.01 -8.49 17.25
N GLY A 45 21.00 -9.17 18.39
CA GLY A 45 20.42 -8.68 19.64
C GLY A 45 21.15 -7.47 20.26
N SER A 46 22.29 -7.06 19.69
CA SER A 46 23.00 -5.83 20.07
C SER A 46 22.25 -4.56 19.68
N TYR A 47 21.35 -4.64 18.69
CA TYR A 47 20.47 -3.55 18.31
C TYR A 47 19.27 -3.45 19.26
N ARG A 48 18.79 -2.22 19.49
CA ARG A 48 17.55 -1.97 20.23
C ARG A 48 16.38 -2.71 19.56
N LEU A 49 15.41 -3.17 20.35
CA LEU A 49 14.24 -3.90 19.84
C LEU A 49 13.52 -3.11 18.74
N VAL A 50 13.37 -1.80 18.90
CA VAL A 50 12.74 -0.92 17.91
C VAL A 50 13.45 -1.00 16.56
N THR A 51 14.78 -0.90 16.54
CA THR A 51 15.58 -0.99 15.31
C THR A 51 15.41 -2.34 14.61
N ARG A 52 15.36 -3.45 15.38
CA ARG A 52 15.14 -4.79 14.84
C ARG A 52 13.75 -4.92 14.20
N LEU A 53 12.74 -4.35 14.86
CA LEU A 53 11.37 -4.30 14.34
C LEU A 53 11.28 -3.46 13.06
N LEU A 54 12.00 -2.33 12.98
CA LEU A 54 12.07 -1.51 11.77
C LEU A 54 12.69 -2.28 10.59
N PHE A 55 13.80 -2.99 10.80
CA PHE A 55 14.37 -3.85 9.75
C PHE A 55 13.40 -4.94 9.27
N GLY A 56 12.70 -5.60 10.21
CA GLY A 56 11.69 -6.59 9.85
C GLY A 56 10.51 -5.99 9.08
N TRP A 57 10.07 -4.80 9.49
CA TRP A 57 9.02 -4.03 8.81
C TRP A 57 9.43 -3.64 7.39
N ASP A 58 10.61 -3.05 7.22
CA ASP A 58 11.12 -2.62 5.92
C ASP A 58 11.26 -3.81 4.96
N ALA A 59 11.79 -4.94 5.44
CA ALA A 59 11.87 -6.16 4.64
C ALA A 59 10.50 -6.70 4.23
N LEU A 60 9.53 -6.72 5.16
CA LEU A 60 8.15 -7.11 4.87
C LEU A 60 7.57 -6.24 3.76
N ILE A 61 7.64 -4.92 3.92
CA ILE A 61 7.02 -3.99 3.00
C ILE A 61 7.72 -4.01 1.64
N ALA A 62 9.05 -4.08 1.60
CA ALA A 62 9.80 -4.17 0.34
C ALA A 62 9.41 -5.42 -0.46
N VAL A 63 9.37 -6.60 0.19
CA VAL A 63 8.94 -7.84 -0.47
C VAL A 63 7.49 -7.75 -0.93
N TYR A 64 6.61 -7.18 -0.11
CA TYR A 64 5.21 -7.00 -0.46
C TYR A 64 5.05 -6.13 -1.72
N LEU A 65 5.73 -4.99 -1.76
CA LEU A 65 5.72 -4.08 -2.91
C LEU A 65 6.25 -4.77 -4.16
N VAL A 66 7.39 -5.45 -4.08
CA VAL A 66 7.95 -6.20 -5.23
C VAL A 66 6.93 -7.20 -5.77
N LEU A 67 6.33 -8.03 -4.91
CA LEU A 67 5.36 -9.03 -5.34
C LEU A 67 4.09 -8.41 -5.94
N VAL A 68 3.66 -7.25 -5.44
CA VAL A 68 2.51 -6.52 -5.98
C VAL A 68 2.84 -5.92 -7.35
N TYR A 69 3.97 -5.22 -7.49
CA TYR A 69 4.35 -4.62 -8.77
C TYR A 69 4.68 -5.68 -9.83
N THR A 70 5.30 -6.80 -9.47
CA THR A 70 5.47 -7.93 -10.40
C THR A 70 4.11 -8.46 -10.85
N MET A 71 3.12 -8.56 -9.96
CA MET A 71 1.76 -8.95 -10.36
C MET A 71 1.14 -7.92 -11.31
N MET A 72 1.24 -6.62 -11.01
CA MET A 72 0.68 -5.57 -11.87
C MET A 72 1.31 -5.57 -13.27
N LEU A 73 2.62 -5.81 -13.36
CA LEU A 73 3.35 -5.84 -14.63
C LEU A 73 3.10 -7.09 -15.48
N CYS A 74 2.79 -8.22 -14.84
CA CYS A 74 2.66 -9.51 -15.53
C CYS A 74 1.22 -9.95 -15.82
N ASN A 75 0.20 -9.21 -15.36
CA ASN A 75 -1.20 -9.62 -15.48
C ASN A 75 -2.04 -8.61 -16.26
N ASP A 76 -2.90 -9.12 -17.15
CA ASP A 76 -3.81 -8.37 -18.00
C ASP A 76 -5.15 -8.04 -17.27
N HIS A 77 -5.96 -7.14 -17.85
CA HIS A 77 -7.24 -6.62 -17.34
C HIS A 77 -8.23 -7.70 -16.88
N GLN A 78 -8.27 -8.84 -17.57
CA GLN A 78 -9.11 -9.99 -17.19
C GLN A 78 -8.75 -10.55 -15.81
N HIS A 79 -7.47 -10.45 -15.43
CA HIS A 79 -7.01 -10.83 -14.11
C HIS A 79 -7.47 -9.84 -13.04
N ILE A 80 -7.57 -8.55 -13.37
CA ILE A 80 -8.02 -7.51 -12.43
C ILE A 80 -9.47 -7.76 -12.03
N ARG A 81 -10.35 -8.06 -13.00
CA ARG A 81 -11.76 -8.41 -12.73
C ARG A 81 -11.90 -9.63 -11.83
N ARG A 82 -11.12 -10.68 -12.10
CA ARG A 82 -11.13 -11.91 -11.29
C ARG A 82 -10.56 -11.67 -9.88
N ALA A 83 -9.47 -10.93 -9.78
CA ALA A 83 -8.85 -10.58 -8.51
C ALA A 83 -9.78 -9.70 -7.67
N ALA A 84 -10.46 -8.73 -8.28
CA ALA A 84 -11.46 -7.88 -7.64
C ALA A 84 -12.60 -8.72 -7.06
N ALA A 85 -13.13 -9.69 -7.82
CA ALA A 85 -14.19 -10.58 -7.33
C ALA A 85 -13.77 -11.51 -6.17
N MET A 86 -12.47 -11.79 -6.01
CA MET A 86 -11.95 -12.66 -4.93
C MET A 86 -11.44 -11.90 -3.70
N GLN A 87 -11.12 -10.62 -3.82
CA GLN A 87 -10.55 -9.80 -2.74
C GLN A 87 -11.60 -8.92 -2.04
N ASP A 88 -12.68 -9.56 -1.59
CA ASP A 88 -13.86 -8.91 -0.99
C ASP A 88 -13.63 -8.34 0.45
N ASP A 89 -12.41 -7.94 0.80
CA ASP A 89 -12.04 -7.47 2.15
C ASP A 89 -10.93 -6.37 2.15
N GLY A 90 -10.71 -5.70 1.01
CA GLY A 90 -9.62 -4.73 0.81
C GLY A 90 -9.61 -3.57 1.83
N ARG A 91 -10.78 -3.14 2.30
CA ARG A 91 -10.92 -2.03 3.26
C ARG A 91 -10.24 -2.28 4.60
N PHE A 92 -10.33 -3.50 5.12
CA PHE A 92 -9.67 -3.88 6.38
C PHE A 92 -8.15 -3.94 6.21
N VAL A 93 -7.66 -4.36 5.03
CA VAL A 93 -6.22 -4.39 4.73
C VAL A 93 -5.66 -3.00 4.57
N ILE A 94 -6.35 -2.10 3.86
CA ILE A 94 -5.98 -0.68 3.78
C ILE A 94 -5.88 -0.12 5.20
N LEU A 95 -6.89 -0.34 6.03
CA LEU A 95 -6.94 0.20 7.38
C LEU A 95 -5.81 -0.37 8.24
N LEU A 96 -5.55 -1.68 8.16
CA LEU A 96 -4.47 -2.35 8.90
C LEU A 96 -3.09 -1.88 8.43
N VAL A 97 -2.80 -1.92 7.13
CA VAL A 97 -1.50 -1.53 6.56
C VAL A 97 -1.24 -0.05 6.79
N THR A 98 -2.25 0.79 6.60
CA THR A 98 -2.13 2.24 6.84
C THR A 98 -1.91 2.54 8.31
N ALA A 99 -2.66 1.90 9.21
CA ALA A 99 -2.49 2.09 10.65
C ALA A 99 -1.11 1.61 11.11
N VAL A 100 -0.71 0.38 10.76
CA VAL A 100 0.58 -0.17 11.20
C VAL A 100 1.75 0.58 10.57
N GLY A 101 1.67 0.98 9.29
CA GLY A 101 2.69 1.82 8.64
C GLY A 101 2.79 3.21 9.25
N ALA A 102 1.66 3.82 9.63
CA ALA A 102 1.67 5.09 10.36
C ALA A 102 2.32 4.94 11.75
N PHE A 103 2.00 3.87 12.49
CA PHE A 103 2.64 3.57 13.77
C PHE A 103 4.15 3.30 13.62
N ALA A 104 4.56 2.55 12.59
CA ALA A 104 5.96 2.29 12.30
C ALA A 104 6.71 3.60 11.96
N SER A 105 6.08 4.48 11.17
CA SER A 105 6.62 5.80 10.83
C SER A 105 6.75 6.70 12.06
N ILE A 106 5.75 6.72 12.95
CA ILE A 106 5.82 7.45 14.23
C ILE A 106 6.91 6.86 15.11
N ALA A 107 7.01 5.53 15.22
CA ALA A 107 8.04 4.87 16.01
C ALA A 107 9.45 5.21 15.50
N ALA A 108 9.64 5.25 14.17
CA ALA A 108 10.88 5.71 13.55
C ALA A 108 11.18 7.16 13.95
N ILE A 109 10.22 8.09 13.80
CA ILE A 109 10.37 9.51 14.16
C ILE A 109 10.67 9.69 15.65
N VAL A 110 9.97 8.99 16.55
CA VAL A 110 10.19 9.09 17.99
C VAL A 110 11.55 8.50 18.39
N SER A 111 11.96 7.39 17.76
CA SER A 111 13.29 6.83 17.99
C SER A 111 14.41 7.78 17.57
N GLU A 112 14.19 8.54 16.50
CA GLU A 112 15.10 9.57 15.99
C GLU A 112 15.20 10.76 16.98
N LEU A 113 14.07 11.24 17.51
CA LEU A 113 14.03 12.40 18.41
C LEU A 113 14.66 12.14 19.79
N GLY A 114 14.74 10.87 20.21
CA GLY A 114 15.21 10.49 21.55
C GLY A 114 16.72 10.26 21.70
N THR A 115 17.53 10.41 20.64
CA THR A 115 18.96 10.06 20.67
C THR A 115 19.87 11.25 20.36
N PRO A 116 20.63 11.76 21.35
CA PRO A 116 21.68 12.74 21.12
C PRO A 116 22.90 12.01 20.53
N HIS A 117 23.36 12.44 19.35
CA HIS A 117 24.44 11.86 18.51
C HIS A 117 24.01 10.75 17.55
N ARG A 118 23.87 11.13 16.28
CA ARG A 118 23.36 10.31 15.17
C ARG A 118 24.43 9.42 14.56
N GLY A 119 24.08 8.18 14.24
CA GLY A 119 24.75 7.42 13.17
C GLY A 119 24.03 7.59 11.85
N ALA A 120 24.74 7.73 10.72
CA ALA A 120 24.15 7.80 9.38
C ALA A 120 23.23 6.60 9.06
N ALA A 121 23.48 5.46 9.70
CA ALA A 121 22.68 4.25 9.56
C ALA A 121 21.25 4.38 10.13
N GLU A 122 21.07 5.02 11.29
CA GLU A 122 19.76 5.17 11.94
C GLU A 122 18.85 6.08 11.12
N LEU A 123 19.41 7.20 10.65
CA LEU A 123 18.73 8.11 9.74
C LEU A 123 18.32 7.43 8.43
N THR A 124 19.21 6.61 7.87
CA THR A 124 18.92 5.86 6.63
C THR A 124 17.75 4.90 6.81
N ILE A 125 17.69 4.19 7.95
CA ILE A 125 16.58 3.28 8.28
C ILE A 125 15.28 4.08 8.42
N ALA A 126 15.29 5.19 9.17
CA ALA A 126 14.09 6.00 9.36
C ALA A 126 13.53 6.53 8.04
N ILE A 127 14.38 7.06 7.15
CA ILE A 127 13.98 7.52 5.82
C ILE A 127 13.42 6.36 4.98
N THR A 128 14.09 5.19 5.03
CA THR A 128 13.66 3.99 4.30
C THR A 128 12.29 3.51 4.77
N THR A 129 12.09 3.41 6.09
CA THR A 129 10.81 3.02 6.70
C THR A 129 9.69 3.94 6.27
N ILE A 130 9.92 5.26 6.28
CA ILE A 130 8.89 6.24 5.89
C ILE A 130 8.57 6.11 4.41
N ALA A 131 9.59 6.04 3.55
CA ALA A 131 9.40 5.91 2.10
C ALA A 131 8.67 4.61 1.72
N LEU A 132 9.05 3.48 2.32
CA LEU A 132 8.40 2.19 2.10
C LEU A 132 6.95 2.20 2.62
N SER A 133 6.72 2.75 3.82
CA SER A 133 5.36 2.83 4.39
C SER A 133 4.45 3.72 3.56
N TRP A 134 4.96 4.85 3.07
CA TRP A 134 4.27 5.74 2.13
C TRP A 134 3.89 4.98 0.86
N ALA A 135 4.86 4.34 0.19
CA ALA A 135 4.61 3.59 -1.04
C ALA A 135 3.61 2.44 -0.83
N ALA A 136 3.67 1.74 0.30
CA ALA A 136 2.73 0.68 0.65
C ALA A 136 1.30 1.18 0.83
N VAL A 137 1.12 2.33 1.48
CA VAL A 137 -0.20 2.96 1.64
C VAL A 137 -0.79 3.29 0.28
N HIS A 138 -0.06 4.00 -0.58
CA HIS A 138 -0.55 4.40 -1.90
C HIS A 138 -0.77 3.20 -2.83
N THR A 139 0.09 2.18 -2.78
CA THR A 139 -0.13 0.93 -3.53
C THR A 139 -1.39 0.20 -3.07
N THR A 140 -1.65 0.20 -1.76
CA THR A 140 -2.84 -0.45 -1.19
C THR A 140 -4.13 0.29 -1.56
N PHE A 141 -4.10 1.63 -1.61
CA PHE A 141 -5.20 2.42 -2.17
C PHE A 141 -5.38 2.19 -3.67
N ALA A 142 -4.30 2.07 -4.46
CA ALA A 142 -4.39 1.76 -5.89
C ALA A 142 -5.13 0.44 -6.15
N LEU A 143 -4.75 -0.62 -5.43
CA LEU A 143 -5.44 -1.91 -5.50
C LEU A 143 -6.92 -1.82 -5.08
N HIS A 144 -7.24 -0.95 -4.12
CA HIS A 144 -8.63 -0.72 -3.70
C HIS A 144 -9.45 0.02 -4.74
N TYR A 145 -8.88 1.03 -5.39
CA TYR A 145 -9.54 1.71 -6.50
C TYR A 145 -9.77 0.78 -7.68
N ALA A 146 -8.82 -0.11 -7.99
CA ALA A 146 -9.00 -1.15 -8.99
C ALA A 146 -10.19 -2.06 -8.65
N HIS A 147 -10.28 -2.50 -7.39
CA HIS A 147 -11.39 -3.30 -6.90
C HIS A 147 -12.74 -2.57 -7.01
N ASP A 148 -12.81 -1.32 -6.53
CA ASP A 148 -14.04 -0.53 -6.56
C ASP A 148 -14.46 -0.19 -7.99
N TYR A 149 -13.50 0.05 -8.89
CA TYR A 149 -13.75 0.29 -10.31
C TYR A 149 -14.31 -0.92 -11.02
N TYR A 150 -13.80 -2.13 -10.74
CA TYR A 150 -14.24 -3.36 -11.39
C TYR A 150 -15.44 -4.05 -10.72
N ARG A 151 -16.03 -3.43 -9.68
CA ARG A 151 -17.33 -3.87 -9.14
C ARG A 151 -18.39 -3.84 -10.26
N HIS A 152 -19.36 -4.74 -10.24
CA HIS A 152 -20.41 -4.75 -11.28
C HIS A 152 -21.52 -3.69 -11.05
N PRO A 153 -21.82 -2.83 -12.04
CA PRO A 153 -21.12 -2.63 -13.32
C PRO A 153 -19.83 -1.80 -13.16
N PRO A 154 -18.76 -2.08 -13.95
CA PRO A 154 -17.50 -1.34 -13.80
C PRO A 154 -17.65 0.16 -14.01
N GLY A 155 -16.93 0.97 -13.24
CA GLY A 155 -16.92 2.43 -13.34
C GLY A 155 -16.65 3.15 -12.02
N GLY A 156 -17.06 4.41 -11.93
CA GLY A 156 -16.87 5.24 -10.73
C GLY A 156 -15.60 6.12 -10.76
N LEU A 157 -14.66 5.83 -11.66
CA LEU A 157 -13.55 6.69 -12.05
C LEU A 157 -13.59 6.92 -13.56
N GLN A 158 -13.33 8.14 -13.99
CA GLN A 158 -13.32 8.57 -15.38
C GLN A 158 -11.91 9.03 -15.72
N PHE A 159 -11.11 8.11 -16.27
CA PHE A 159 -9.77 8.41 -16.75
C PHE A 159 -9.86 9.27 -18.04
N PRO A 160 -8.88 10.15 -18.30
CA PRO A 160 -8.85 10.97 -19.51
C PRO A 160 -8.97 10.10 -20.77
N SER A 161 -9.94 10.42 -21.62
CA SER A 161 -10.29 9.66 -22.83
C SER A 161 -9.24 9.85 -23.93
N GLY A 162 -8.11 9.16 -23.82
CA GLY A 162 -7.09 9.04 -24.88
C GLY A 162 -6.89 7.62 -25.39
N ASP A 163 -7.20 6.63 -24.55
CA ASP A 163 -6.93 5.23 -24.85
C ASP A 163 -8.14 4.52 -25.46
N LYS A 164 -7.86 3.69 -26.47
CA LYS A 164 -8.86 2.93 -27.25
C LYS A 164 -9.41 1.72 -26.49
N GLU A 165 -8.97 1.50 -25.25
CA GLU A 165 -9.37 0.38 -24.41
C GLU A 165 -10.41 0.84 -23.38
N ASP A 166 -11.58 0.20 -23.39
CA ASP A 166 -12.71 0.53 -22.50
C ASP A 166 -12.46 0.15 -21.02
N HIS A 167 -11.24 -0.24 -20.65
CA HIS A 167 -10.91 -0.87 -19.36
C HIS A 167 -9.62 -0.29 -18.78
N ALA A 168 -9.69 0.22 -17.55
CA ALA A 168 -8.53 0.77 -16.84
C ALA A 168 -7.60 -0.31 -16.31
N ASP A 169 -6.29 -0.15 -16.47
CA ASP A 169 -5.28 -1.10 -16.02
C ASP A 169 -4.82 -0.81 -14.58
N TYR A 170 -3.87 -1.59 -14.05
CA TYR A 170 -3.34 -1.32 -12.70
C TYR A 170 -2.57 0.01 -12.62
N TRP A 171 -1.96 0.47 -13.71
CA TRP A 171 -1.19 1.70 -13.75
C TRP A 171 -2.06 2.93 -13.69
N ASP A 172 -3.27 2.89 -14.24
CA ASP A 172 -4.29 3.92 -14.07
C ASP A 172 -4.62 4.15 -12.58
N PHE A 173 -4.80 3.06 -11.82
CA PHE A 173 -5.10 3.18 -10.38
C PHE A 173 -3.87 3.55 -9.55
N VAL A 174 -2.67 3.10 -9.95
CA VAL A 174 -1.40 3.55 -9.35
C VAL A 174 -1.23 5.04 -9.57
N TYR A 175 -1.42 5.52 -10.81
CA TYR A 175 -1.38 6.92 -11.16
C TYR A 175 -2.36 7.74 -10.30
N PHE A 176 -3.64 7.36 -10.28
CA PHE A 176 -4.66 8.03 -9.48
C PHE A 176 -4.29 8.10 -7.98
N SER A 177 -3.86 6.96 -7.42
CA SER A 177 -3.54 6.84 -5.99
C SER A 177 -2.28 7.61 -5.59
N PHE A 178 -1.24 7.56 -6.42
CA PHE A 178 0.03 8.23 -6.13
C PHE A 178 -0.07 9.73 -6.36
N VAL A 179 -0.87 10.21 -7.32
CA VAL A 179 -1.14 11.66 -7.45
C VAL A 179 -1.79 12.21 -6.19
N ILE A 180 -2.83 11.54 -5.65
CA ILE A 180 -3.41 11.92 -4.36
C ILE A 180 -2.36 11.89 -3.25
N GLY A 181 -1.47 10.89 -3.25
CA GLY A 181 -0.40 10.76 -2.27
C GLY A 181 0.63 11.86 -2.28
N MET A 182 1.14 12.20 -3.47
CA MET A 182 2.22 13.14 -3.66
C MET A 182 1.76 14.58 -3.43
N THR A 183 0.55 14.94 -3.86
CA THR A 183 0.13 16.35 -3.90
C THR A 183 -1.21 16.63 -3.22
N ALA A 184 -1.96 15.61 -2.80
CA ALA A 184 -3.35 15.76 -2.33
C ALA A 184 -4.25 16.54 -3.32
N GLN A 185 -3.89 16.56 -4.61
CA GLN A 185 -4.63 17.27 -5.65
C GLN A 185 -5.54 16.34 -6.44
N VAL A 186 -6.49 16.96 -7.15
CA VAL A 186 -7.39 16.30 -8.09
C VAL A 186 -6.56 15.93 -9.32
N SER A 187 -6.36 14.63 -9.53
CA SER A 187 -5.89 14.10 -10.81
C SER A 187 -6.85 14.50 -11.93
N ASP A 188 -6.38 14.48 -13.17
CA ASP A 188 -7.23 14.53 -14.39
C ASP A 188 -8.27 13.38 -14.48
N VAL A 189 -8.24 12.43 -13.55
CA VAL A 189 -9.28 11.40 -13.34
C VAL A 189 -10.47 11.95 -12.56
N GLY A 190 -11.65 11.94 -13.16
CA GLY A 190 -12.91 12.36 -12.51
C GLY A 190 -13.54 11.25 -11.66
N ILE A 191 -14.00 11.57 -10.44
CA ILE A 191 -14.69 10.60 -9.57
C ILE A 191 -16.21 10.71 -9.70
N THR A 192 -16.83 9.72 -10.34
CA THR A 192 -18.28 9.70 -10.60
C THR A 192 -19.07 8.99 -9.50
N ASP A 193 -18.47 8.04 -8.77
CA ASP A 193 -19.12 7.30 -7.69
C ASP A 193 -19.02 7.97 -6.30
N LYS A 194 -20.09 7.88 -5.49
CA LYS A 194 -20.16 8.47 -4.14
C LYS A 194 -19.27 7.75 -3.13
N THR A 195 -19.12 6.43 -3.25
CA THR A 195 -18.29 5.62 -2.34
C THR A 195 -16.82 5.90 -2.60
N ILE A 196 -16.40 5.90 -3.87
CA ILE A 196 -15.04 6.23 -4.27
C ILE A 196 -14.66 7.65 -3.83
N ARG A 197 -15.58 8.64 -3.92
CA ARG A 197 -15.32 10.00 -3.38
C ARG A 197 -15.01 10.01 -1.87
N ARG A 198 -15.71 9.19 -1.08
CA ARG A 198 -15.44 9.07 0.37
C ARG A 198 -14.09 8.42 0.62
N THR A 199 -13.74 7.40 -0.15
CA THR A 199 -12.43 6.74 -0.10
C THR A 199 -11.30 7.72 -0.46
N ALA A 200 -11.44 8.47 -1.55
CA ALA A 200 -10.47 9.50 -1.95
C ALA A 200 -10.31 10.61 -0.91
N THR A 201 -11.40 10.99 -0.24
CA THR A 201 -11.33 11.96 0.87
C THR A 201 -10.49 11.42 2.04
N ALA A 202 -10.74 10.17 2.46
CA ALA A 202 -9.94 9.54 3.51
C ALA A 202 -8.48 9.38 3.09
N HIS A 203 -8.24 9.02 1.83
CA HIS A 203 -6.91 8.89 1.25
C HIS A 203 -6.16 10.23 1.26
N GLY A 204 -6.80 11.33 0.88
CA GLY A 204 -6.22 12.67 0.94
C GLY A 204 -5.84 13.08 2.37
N ILE A 205 -6.67 12.78 3.38
CA ILE A 205 -6.36 13.04 4.80
C ILE A 205 -5.11 12.26 5.23
N VAL A 206 -5.04 10.97 4.90
CA VAL A 206 -3.87 10.13 5.20
C VAL A 206 -2.62 10.68 4.52
N SER A 207 -2.73 11.06 3.25
CA SER A 207 -1.62 11.63 2.46
C SER A 207 -1.10 12.94 3.07
N PHE A 208 -2.01 13.81 3.50
CA PHE A 208 -1.65 15.06 4.17
C PHE A 208 -0.86 14.82 5.47
N ILE A 209 -1.27 13.85 6.29
CA ILE A 209 -0.56 13.49 7.53
C ILE A 209 0.84 12.97 7.21
N TYR A 210 0.98 12.07 6.23
CA TYR A 210 2.29 11.56 5.80
C TYR A 210 3.21 12.67 5.30
N ASN A 211 2.71 13.55 4.42
CA ASN A 211 3.50 14.65 3.86
C ASN A 211 3.92 15.65 4.96
N THR A 212 3.05 15.91 5.93
CA THR A 212 3.37 16.76 7.09
C THR A 212 4.45 16.14 7.97
N ALA A 213 4.36 14.83 8.25
CA ALA A 213 5.36 14.12 9.04
C ALA A 213 6.74 14.10 8.34
N LEU A 214 6.77 13.86 7.03
CA LEU A 214 7.98 13.88 6.22
C LEU A 214 8.63 15.26 6.19
N LEU A 215 7.81 16.32 6.07
CA LEU A 215 8.28 17.70 6.15
C LEU A 215 8.90 18.00 7.53
N ALA A 216 8.23 17.61 8.62
CA ALA A 216 8.73 17.82 9.97
C ALA A 216 10.07 17.11 10.21
N LEU A 217 10.21 15.86 9.74
CA LEU A 217 11.47 15.12 9.82
C LEU A 217 12.57 15.82 9.01
N THR A 218 12.27 16.26 7.79
CA THR A 218 13.24 16.97 6.93
C THR A 218 13.75 18.25 7.61
N VAL A 219 12.86 19.03 8.23
CA VAL A 219 13.23 20.21 9.00
C VAL A 219 14.11 19.85 10.20
N ASN A 220 13.78 18.77 10.92
CA ASN A 220 14.59 18.31 12.05
C ASN A 220 16.00 17.89 11.61
N ILE A 221 16.11 17.16 10.50
CA ILE A 221 17.40 16.76 9.90
C ILE A 221 18.20 18.01 9.50
N ALA A 222 17.57 18.99 8.83
CA ALA A 222 18.24 20.21 8.41
C ALA A 222 18.74 21.05 9.59
N ALA A 223 17.87 21.30 10.58
CA ALA A 223 18.23 22.04 11.80
C ALA A 223 19.41 21.39 12.53
N SER A 224 19.48 20.07 12.45
CA SER A 224 20.45 19.30 13.16
C SER A 224 21.75 19.01 12.42
N ALA A 225 21.77 19.16 11.10
CA ALA A 225 22.98 19.25 10.30
C ALA A 225 23.65 20.64 10.45
N ILE A 226 22.85 21.70 10.68
CA ILE A 226 23.37 23.07 10.89
C ILE A 226 23.95 23.24 12.31
N SER A 227 23.45 22.48 13.29
CA SER A 227 23.91 22.54 14.68
C SER A 227 25.01 21.53 15.03
N ALA A 228 25.46 20.74 14.06
CA ALA A 228 26.61 19.83 14.15
C ALA A 228 27.87 20.53 13.61
#